data_AF-B1YC64-F1
#
_entry.id   AF-B1YC64-F1
#
_cell.length_a   1.000
_cell.length_b   1.000
_cell.length_c   1.000
_cell.angle_alpha   90.00
_cell.angle_beta   90.00
_cell.angle_gamma   90.00
#
_symmetry.space_group_name_H-M   'P 1'
#
loop_
_entity.id
_entity.type
_entity.pdbx_description
1 polymer ?
#
loop_
_entity_poly.entity_id
_entity_poly.type
_entity_poly.pdbx_seq_one_letter_code
_entity_poly.pdbx_strand_id
1 'polypeptide(L)'
;MYIGILALTVDVYVSEIPVVLIRRRGLVVKKSVIERGGSPVGEYIYVKRGLFEAEAEYDLEDGVLYYLQVCWLGTCAVWYDGEPDRPVPPHLARRALAYFGELAKFSHAAVAAMRVLTSSLGHSSPLSTSDLTHRQPQ
;
A
#
# COMPACT_ATOMS: atom_id res chain seq x y z
N MET A 1 39.96 -40.87 2.63
CA MET A 1 39.36 -40.00 3.66
C MET A 1 38.56 -38.93 2.93
N TYR A 2 37.27 -39.17 2.65
CA TYR A 2 36.41 -38.21 1.98
C TYR A 2 35.71 -37.37 3.03
N ILE A 3 36.04 -36.08 3.10
CA ILE A 3 35.34 -35.09 3.89
C ILE A 3 34.03 -34.81 3.14
N GLY A 4 32.94 -35.45 3.59
CA GLY A 4 31.60 -35.15 3.11
C GLY A 4 31.22 -33.74 3.55
N ILE A 5 31.16 -32.80 2.61
CA ILE A 5 30.61 -31.47 2.82
C ILE A 5 29.10 -31.65 3.01
N LEU A 6 28.65 -31.55 4.26
CA LEU A 6 27.24 -31.36 4.60
C LEU A 6 26.83 -29.99 4.08
N ALA A 7 26.27 -29.96 2.87
CA ALA A 7 25.53 -28.81 2.38
C ALA A 7 24.27 -28.66 3.23
N LEU A 8 24.31 -27.79 4.24
CA LEU A 8 23.13 -27.28 4.91
C LEU A 8 22.36 -26.44 3.89
N THR A 9 21.39 -27.04 3.22
CA THR A 9 20.35 -26.32 2.51
C THR A 9 19.50 -25.61 3.56
N VAL A 10 19.77 -24.32 3.77
CA VAL A 10 18.89 -23.46 4.57
C VAL A 10 17.65 -23.20 3.72
N ASP A 11 16.62 -24.03 3.90
CA ASP A 11 15.30 -23.76 3.32
C ASP A 11 14.75 -22.50 4.00
N VAL A 12 14.87 -21.36 3.31
CA VAL A 12 14.31 -20.08 3.77
C VAL A 12 12.80 -20.14 3.54
N TYR A 13 12.07 -20.56 4.58
CA TYR A 13 10.61 -20.60 4.57
C TYR A 13 10.05 -19.18 4.67
N VAL A 14 9.23 -18.80 3.68
CA VAL A 14 8.42 -17.58 3.68
C VAL A 14 6.97 -17.97 3.90
N SER A 15 6.29 -17.33 4.85
CA SER A 15 4.88 -17.59 5.13
C SER A 15 4.08 -16.33 5.41
N GLU A 16 2.83 -16.31 4.97
CA GLU A 16 1.85 -15.30 5.31
C GLU A 16 1.00 -15.76 6.51
N ILE A 17 1.04 -15.01 7.61
CA ILE A 17 0.31 -15.32 8.84
C ILE A 17 -0.86 -14.33 9.00
N PRO A 18 -2.13 -14.79 9.00
CA PRO A 18 -3.27 -13.90 9.20
C PRO A 18 -3.35 -13.44 10.66
N VAL A 19 -3.37 -12.12 10.88
CA VAL A 19 -3.40 -11.51 12.23
C VAL A 19 -4.69 -10.77 12.53
N VAL A 20 -5.39 -10.26 11.52
CA VAL A 20 -6.70 -9.62 11.68
C VAL A 20 -7.65 -10.10 10.59
N LEU A 21 -8.86 -10.47 10.99
CA LEU A 21 -9.99 -10.69 10.09
C LEU A 21 -11.24 -10.02 10.66
N ILE A 22 -11.72 -8.97 9.98
CA ILE A 22 -12.99 -8.32 10.30
C ILE A 22 -13.97 -8.60 9.18
N ARG A 23 -15.16 -9.10 9.52
CA ARG A 23 -16.28 -9.28 8.59
C ARG A 23 -17.55 -8.72 9.22
N ARG A 24 -18.00 -7.53 8.78
CA ARG A 24 -19.18 -6.88 9.37
C ARG A 24 -19.91 -6.00 8.37
N ARG A 25 -21.22 -6.22 8.17
CA ARG A 25 -22.10 -5.37 7.32
C ARG A 25 -21.50 -5.09 5.93
N GLY A 26 -20.97 -6.12 5.28
CA GLY A 26 -20.34 -6.02 3.96
C GLY A 26 -18.93 -5.40 3.94
N LEU A 27 -18.39 -4.99 5.09
CA LEU A 27 -16.97 -4.69 5.26
C LEU A 27 -16.19 -5.98 5.49
N VAL A 28 -15.12 -6.15 4.74
CA VAL A 28 -14.07 -7.15 4.98
C VAL A 28 -12.76 -6.40 5.18
N VAL A 29 -12.06 -6.68 6.28
CA VAL A 29 -10.67 -6.25 6.47
C VAL A 29 -9.86 -7.51 6.77
N LYS A 30 -8.73 -7.66 6.09
CA LYS A 30 -7.73 -8.68 6.38
C LYS A 30 -6.41 -7.99 6.62
N LYS A 31 -5.66 -8.44 7.61
CA LYS A 31 -4.26 -8.08 7.78
C LYS A 31 -3.47 -9.36 8.00
N SER A 32 -2.34 -9.44 7.34
CA SER A 32 -1.38 -10.52 7.48
C SER A 32 0.01 -9.96 7.77
N VAL A 33 0.83 -10.76 8.44
CA VAL A 33 2.27 -10.52 8.59
C VAL A 33 2.98 -11.53 7.71
N ILE A 34 3.94 -11.07 6.92
CA ILE A 34 4.80 -11.91 6.10
C ILE A 34 6.05 -12.21 6.91
N GLU A 35 6.33 -13.48 7.14
CA GLU A 35 7.49 -13.92 7.90
C GLU A 35 8.50 -14.65 7.01
N ARG A 36 9.78 -14.44 7.29
CA ARG A 36 10.91 -15.16 6.70
C ARG A 36 11.75 -15.75 7.82
N GLY A 37 11.84 -17.07 7.89
CA GLY A 37 12.59 -17.75 8.96
C GLY A 37 12.08 -17.43 10.37
N GLY A 38 10.79 -17.15 10.53
CA GLY A 38 10.16 -16.79 11.81
C GLY A 38 10.31 -15.32 12.22
N SER A 39 10.93 -14.49 11.38
CA SER A 39 11.03 -13.04 11.58
C SER A 39 10.02 -12.32 10.68
N PRO A 40 9.26 -11.32 11.18
CA PRO A 40 8.38 -10.51 10.35
C PRO A 40 9.20 -9.64 9.39
N VAL A 41 9.00 -9.83 8.09
CA VAL A 41 9.69 -9.09 7.02
C VAL A 41 8.73 -8.22 6.21
N GLY A 42 7.43 -8.46 6.31
CA GLY A 42 6.46 -7.66 5.57
C GLY A 42 5.09 -7.63 6.23
N GLU A 43 4.26 -6.76 5.71
CA GLU A 43 2.89 -6.59 6.13
C GLU A 43 1.99 -6.44 4.92
N TYR A 44 0.93 -7.23 4.89
CA TYR A 44 -0.14 -7.10 3.91
C TYR A 44 -1.44 -6.68 4.59
N ILE A 45 -2.16 -5.74 3.98
CA ILE A 45 -3.49 -5.34 4.43
C ILE A 45 -4.45 -5.23 3.24
N TYR A 46 -5.68 -5.68 3.45
CA TYR A 46 -6.75 -5.67 2.48
C TYR A 46 -8.03 -5.15 3.10
N VAL A 47 -8.77 -4.34 2.36
CA VAL A 47 -10.10 -3.85 2.73
C VAL A 47 -11.05 -3.91 1.54
N LYS A 48 -12.26 -4.41 1.78
CA LYS A 48 -13.35 -4.43 0.80
C LYS A 48 -14.65 -3.97 1.43
N ARG A 49 -15.38 -3.12 0.72
CA ARG A 49 -16.77 -2.77 1.05
C ARG A 49 -17.58 -2.52 -0.21
N GLY A 50 -18.52 -3.43 -0.49
CA GLY A 50 -19.30 -3.40 -1.73
C GLY A 50 -18.37 -3.54 -2.95
N LEU A 51 -18.38 -2.53 -3.82
CA LEU A 51 -17.60 -2.47 -5.06
C LEU A 51 -16.23 -1.80 -4.91
N PHE A 52 -15.93 -1.31 -3.71
CA PHE A 52 -14.62 -0.75 -3.36
C PHE A 52 -13.73 -1.85 -2.78
N GLU A 53 -12.51 -1.93 -3.28
CA GLU A 53 -11.45 -2.79 -2.77
C GLU A 53 -10.15 -1.98 -2.71
N ALA A 54 -9.35 -2.19 -1.69
CA ALA A 54 -8.00 -1.63 -1.62
C ALA A 54 -7.09 -2.55 -0.82
N GLU A 55 -5.83 -2.60 -1.20
CA GLU A 55 -4.83 -3.40 -0.52
C GLU A 55 -3.45 -2.76 -0.63
N ALA A 56 -2.60 -3.08 0.33
CA ALA A 56 -1.25 -2.57 0.42
C ALA A 56 -0.33 -3.63 0.99
N GLU A 57 0.87 -3.73 0.42
CA GLU A 57 1.97 -4.54 0.92
C GLU A 57 3.15 -3.64 1.25
N TYR A 58 3.70 -3.84 2.44
CA TYR A 58 4.79 -3.04 2.99
C TYR A 58 5.93 -3.96 3.40
N ASP A 59 7.11 -3.65 2.92
CA ASP A 59 8.34 -4.30 3.33
C ASP A 59 8.81 -3.66 4.65
N LEU A 60 8.90 -4.48 5.70
CA LEU A 60 9.34 -4.05 7.03
C LEU A 60 10.87 -3.95 7.11
N GLU A 61 11.62 -4.69 6.29
CA GLU A 61 13.08 -4.67 6.25
C GLU A 61 13.57 -3.37 5.60
N ASP A 62 13.02 -3.06 4.43
CA ASP A 62 13.41 -1.90 3.62
C ASP A 62 12.61 -0.62 3.98
N GLY A 63 11.51 -0.79 4.71
CA GLY A 63 10.66 0.31 5.15
C GLY A 63 9.87 0.96 4.00
N VAL A 64 9.64 0.24 2.91
CA VAL A 64 9.04 0.73 1.66
C VAL A 64 7.66 0.12 1.40
N LEU A 65 6.79 0.91 0.77
CA LEU A 65 5.52 0.39 0.24
C LEU A 65 5.80 -0.32 -1.07
N TYR A 66 5.83 -1.65 -1.04
CA TYR A 66 6.09 -2.48 -2.22
C TYR A 66 4.93 -2.39 -3.23
N TYR A 67 3.71 -2.41 -2.72
CA TYR A 67 2.51 -2.47 -3.54
C TYR A 67 1.35 -1.72 -2.91
N LEU A 68 0.60 -1.00 -3.72
CA LEU A 68 -0.72 -0.46 -3.35
C LEU A 68 -1.67 -0.62 -4.52
N GLN A 69 -2.88 -1.08 -4.23
CA GLN A 69 -3.96 -1.15 -5.20
C GLN A 69 -5.22 -0.54 -4.64
N VAL A 70 -5.92 0.22 -5.47
CA VAL A 70 -7.24 0.78 -5.17
C VAL A 70 -8.18 0.54 -6.34
N CYS A 71 -9.27 -0.19 -6.09
CA CYS A 71 -10.25 -0.58 -7.09
C CYS A 71 -11.63 0.01 -6.84
N TRP A 72 -12.34 0.30 -7.92
CA TRP A 72 -13.75 0.63 -7.95
C TRP A 72 -14.40 0.02 -9.17
N LEU A 73 -15.52 -0.69 -8.99
CA LEU A 73 -16.25 -1.34 -10.10
C LEU A 73 -15.38 -2.29 -10.95
N GLY A 74 -14.39 -2.93 -10.33
CA GLY A 74 -13.45 -3.83 -11.02
C GLY A 74 -12.32 -3.12 -11.78
N THR A 75 -12.31 -1.78 -11.82
CA THR A 75 -11.18 -1.00 -12.35
C THR A 75 -10.24 -0.62 -11.22
N CYS A 76 -8.96 -0.96 -11.35
CA CYS A 76 -7.95 -0.73 -10.32
C CYS A 76 -6.90 0.26 -10.81
N ALA A 77 -6.44 1.13 -9.91
CA ALA A 77 -5.17 1.83 -10.04
C ALA A 77 -4.16 1.16 -9.09
N VAL A 78 -2.96 0.95 -9.59
CA VAL A 78 -1.91 0.20 -8.90
C VAL A 78 -0.65 1.05 -8.82
N TRP A 79 -0.05 1.12 -7.65
CA TRP A 79 1.25 1.74 -7.42
C TRP A 79 2.28 0.65 -7.18
N TYR A 80 3.30 0.62 -8.03
CA TYR A 80 4.57 -0.06 -7.77
C TYR A 80 5.58 1.03 -7.47
N ASP A 81 6.23 0.99 -6.30
CA ASP A 81 7.25 1.96 -5.89
C ASP A 81 6.82 3.44 -5.91
N GLY A 82 5.52 3.73 -5.73
CA GLY A 82 5.01 5.06 -5.38
C GLY A 82 4.37 5.88 -6.50
N GLU A 83 4.40 5.44 -7.77
CA GLU A 83 3.63 6.05 -8.86
C GLU A 83 2.50 5.14 -9.37
N PRO A 84 1.30 5.66 -9.65
CA PRO A 84 0.20 4.85 -10.13
C PRO A 84 0.35 4.51 -11.63
N ASP A 85 -0.05 3.30 -12.01
CA ASP A 85 -0.11 2.80 -13.39
C ASP A 85 -1.08 3.60 -14.28
N ARG A 86 -2.00 4.34 -13.67
CA ARG A 86 -3.01 5.16 -14.36
C ARG A 86 -3.50 6.31 -13.49
N PRO A 87 -4.11 7.34 -14.09
CA PRO A 87 -4.75 8.43 -13.33
C PRO A 87 -5.80 7.89 -12.35
N VAL A 88 -5.70 8.33 -11.09
CA VAL A 88 -6.61 7.92 -10.02
C VAL A 88 -7.66 9.00 -9.81
N PRO A 89 -8.96 8.70 -9.93
CA PRO A 89 -10.00 9.68 -9.64
C PRO A 89 -9.88 10.21 -8.19
N PRO A 90 -9.91 11.53 -7.96
CA PRO A 90 -9.69 12.10 -6.62
C PRO A 90 -10.67 11.58 -5.55
N HIS A 91 -11.92 11.30 -5.94
CA HIS A 91 -12.92 10.74 -5.02
C HIS A 91 -12.57 9.31 -4.58
N LEU A 92 -11.92 8.53 -5.45
CA LEU A 92 -11.48 7.17 -5.15
C LEU A 92 -10.28 7.19 -4.22
N ALA A 93 -9.28 8.04 -4.50
CA ALA A 93 -8.14 8.26 -3.62
C ALA A 93 -8.56 8.74 -2.21
N ARG A 94 -9.50 9.70 -2.11
CA ARG A 94 -10.05 10.16 -0.82
C ARG A 94 -10.78 9.05 -0.07
N ARG A 95 -11.53 8.19 -0.77
CA ARG A 95 -12.18 7.03 -0.16
C ARG A 95 -11.15 6.03 0.38
N ALA A 96 -10.10 5.74 -0.38
CA ALA A 96 -9.01 4.88 0.08
C ALA A 96 -8.31 5.47 1.31
N LEU A 97 -8.02 6.76 1.31
CA LEU A 97 -7.47 7.47 2.48
C LEU A 97 -8.35 7.32 3.72
N ALA A 98 -9.68 7.40 3.59
CA ALA A 98 -10.57 7.22 4.73
C ALA A 98 -10.50 5.81 5.35
N TYR A 99 -10.40 4.77 4.51
CA TYR A 99 -10.21 3.41 5.01
C TYR A 99 -8.83 3.22 5.63
N PHE A 100 -7.77 3.56 4.89
CA PHE A 100 -6.41 3.41 5.40
C PHE A 100 -6.15 4.27 6.64
N GLY A 101 -6.82 5.41 6.80
CA GLY A 101 -6.77 6.23 8.03
C GLY A 101 -7.24 5.50 9.28
N GLU A 102 -8.28 4.67 9.17
CA GLU A 102 -8.73 3.83 10.28
C GLU A 102 -7.80 2.64 10.51
N LEU A 103 -7.29 2.04 9.43
CA LEU A 103 -6.40 0.89 9.49
C LEU A 103 -4.99 1.25 9.99
N ALA A 104 -4.52 2.47 9.74
CA ALA A 104 -3.22 3.01 10.15
C ALA A 104 -3.03 2.99 11.67
N LYS A 105 -4.11 2.88 12.45
CA LYS A 105 -4.06 2.69 13.91
C LYS A 105 -3.39 1.37 14.31
N PHE A 106 -3.28 0.40 13.40
CA PHE A 106 -2.71 -0.91 13.67
C PHE A 106 -1.94 -1.54 12.49
N SER A 107 -1.58 -0.75 11.46
CA SER A 107 -0.99 -1.27 10.22
C SER A 107 0.08 -0.33 9.64
N HIS A 108 1.30 -0.84 9.47
CA HIS A 108 2.39 -0.09 8.81
C HIS A 108 2.09 0.10 7.31
N ALA A 109 1.55 -0.93 6.67
CA ALA A 109 1.13 -0.87 5.27
C ALA A 109 0.07 0.21 5.03
N ALA A 110 -0.91 0.35 5.93
CA ALA A 110 -1.90 1.42 5.85
C ALA A 110 -1.27 2.82 6.02
N VAL A 111 -0.34 2.99 6.96
CA VAL A 111 0.41 4.25 7.12
C VAL A 111 1.16 4.62 5.85
N ALA A 112 1.87 3.65 5.25
CA ALA A 112 2.63 3.86 4.03
C ALA A 112 1.71 4.17 2.83
N ALA A 113 0.59 3.44 2.68
CA ALA A 113 -0.42 3.69 1.66
C ALA A 113 -1.00 5.11 1.75
N MET A 114 -1.27 5.60 2.97
CA MET A 114 -1.76 6.97 3.16
C MET A 114 -0.78 8.03 2.65
N ARG A 115 0.53 7.83 2.84
CA ARG A 115 1.56 8.76 2.36
C ARG A 115 1.53 8.86 0.84
N VAL A 116 1.47 7.71 0.15
CA VAL A 116 1.41 7.63 -1.33
C VAL A 116 0.10 8.22 -1.88
N LEU A 117 -1.03 7.95 -1.23
CA LEU A 117 -2.32 8.51 -1.66
C LEU A 117 -2.39 10.03 -1.44
N THR A 118 -1.81 10.53 -0.35
CA THR A 118 -1.75 11.97 -0.06
C THR A 118 -0.85 12.70 -1.06
N SER A 119 0.33 12.15 -1.37
CA SER A 119 1.21 12.73 -2.39
C SER A 119 0.55 12.75 -3.76
N SER A 120 -0.15 11.67 -4.15
CA SER A 120 -0.88 11.59 -5.43
C SER A 120 -1.96 12.67 -5.58
N LEU A 121 -2.65 13.02 -4.49
CA LEU A 121 -3.63 14.11 -4.48
C LEU A 121 -2.98 15.50 -4.55
N GLY A 122 -1.78 15.68 -3.97
CA GLY A 122 -1.03 16.93 -4.03
C GLY A 122 -0.54 17.27 -5.44
N HIS A 123 -0.07 16.27 -6.20
CA HIS A 123 0.39 16.42 -7.58
C HIS A 123 -0.74 16.65 -8.59
N SER A 124 -2.00 16.52 -8.17
CA SER A 124 -3.17 16.77 -9.02
C SER A 124 -3.58 18.24 -9.10
N SER A 125 -2.86 19.16 -8.43
CA SER A 125 -3.09 20.59 -8.57
C SER A 125 -2.39 21.08 -9.84
N PRO A 126 -3.11 21.56 -10.87
CA PRO A 126 -2.44 22.33 -11.90
C PRO A 126 -1.89 23.56 -11.19
N LEU A 127 -0.57 23.77 -11.28
CA LEU A 127 0.01 25.08 -11.02
C LEU A 127 -0.84 26.08 -11.80
N SER A 128 -1.60 26.90 -11.07
CA SER A 128 -2.34 28.01 -11.63
C SER A 128 -1.33 28.93 -12.29
N THR A 129 -1.19 28.83 -13.61
CA THR A 129 -0.37 29.73 -14.43
C THR A 129 -0.96 31.14 -14.49
N SER A 130 -1.94 31.45 -13.65
CA SER A 130 -2.57 32.77 -13.54
C SER A 130 -1.71 33.77 -12.75
N ASP A 131 -0.74 33.31 -11.95
CA ASP A 131 0.08 34.20 -11.09
C ASP A 131 1.38 34.72 -11.73
N LEU A 132 1.65 34.40 -13.00
CA LEU A 132 2.86 34.88 -13.71
C LEU A 132 2.65 36.17 -14.53
N THR A 133 1.50 36.83 -14.43
CA THR A 133 1.21 38.04 -15.25
C THR A 133 1.23 39.38 -14.49
N HIS A 134 1.75 39.44 -13.26
CA HIS A 134 1.93 40.72 -12.56
C HIS A 134 3.39 41.00 -12.22
N ARG A 135 4.19 41.28 -13.25
CA ARG A 135 5.40 42.12 -13.17
C ARG A 135 5.82 42.51 -14.59
N GLN A 136 5.14 43.51 -15.16
CA GLN A 136 5.79 44.37 -16.14
C GLN A 136 6.44 45.54 -15.39
N PRO A 137 7.70 45.87 -15.70
CA PRO A 137 8.37 47.05 -15.15
C PRO A 137 7.90 48.30 -15.89
N GLN A 138 7.53 49.33 -15.14
CA GLN A 138 7.73 50.72 -15.53
C GLN A 138 8.58 51.37 -14.45
#